data_AF-A0A378U370-F1
#
_entry.id   AF-A0A378U370-F1
#
_cell.length_a   1.000
_cell.length_b   1.000
_cell.length_c   1.000
_cell.angle_alpha   90.00
_cell.angle_beta   90.00
_cell.angle_gamma   90.00
#
_symmetry.space_group_name_H-M   'P 1'
#
loop_
_entity.id
_entity.type
_entity.pdbx_description
1 polymer ?
#
loop_
_entity_poly.entity_id
_entity_poly.type
_entity_poly.pdbx_seq_one_letter_code
_entity_poly.pdbx_strand_id
1 'polypeptide(L)'
;MKKAIGIASFIALLATACTQQQPTQNLESLDKKSAREVTLKTVISGDSIYHITAQTIWVNGKMVQQKADTITTAKNFSDWGDSQPTSLEKIPIYVTVE
;
A
#
# COMPACT_ATOMS: atom_id res chain seq x y z
N MET A 1 60.34 -10.44 25.73
CA MET A 1 58.96 -10.73 26.19
C MET A 1 58.03 -9.80 25.41
N LYS A 2 57.31 -10.33 24.41
CA LYS A 2 56.53 -9.56 23.42
C LYS A 2 55.06 -9.53 23.83
N LYS A 3 54.42 -8.39 23.56
CA LYS A 3 53.15 -7.88 24.11
C LYS A 3 51.91 -8.66 23.65
N ALA A 4 50.93 -8.77 24.55
CA ALA A 4 49.57 -9.20 24.27
C ALA A 4 48.74 -8.05 23.69
N ILE A 5 48.05 -8.30 22.58
CA ILE A 5 46.98 -7.48 21.98
C ILE A 5 46.00 -8.55 21.43
N GLY A 6 44.81 -8.77 22.00
CA GLY A 6 43.71 -7.82 22.03
C GLY A 6 42.73 -8.17 20.90
N ILE A 7 42.04 -9.32 20.99
CA ILE A 7 41.01 -9.71 20.03
C ILE A 7 39.65 -9.39 20.66
N ALA A 8 39.22 -8.15 20.49
CA ALA A 8 37.88 -7.70 20.81
C ALA A 8 37.36 -6.86 19.63
N SER A 9 36.86 -7.51 18.59
CA SER A 9 36.02 -6.89 17.55
C SER A 9 35.64 -7.93 16.50
N PHE A 10 34.59 -8.71 16.71
CA PHE A 10 33.95 -9.46 15.61
C PHE A 10 32.47 -9.82 15.87
N ILE A 11 31.76 -9.00 16.67
CA ILE A 11 30.31 -9.16 16.91
C ILE A 11 29.64 -7.79 16.77
N ALA A 12 29.50 -7.29 15.54
CA ALA A 12 28.78 -6.03 15.31
C ALA A 12 28.18 -5.90 13.89
N LEU A 13 27.94 -7.00 13.17
CA LEU A 13 27.53 -6.96 11.75
C LEU A 13 26.15 -7.60 11.44
N LEU A 14 25.32 -7.91 12.45
CA LEU A 14 24.04 -8.60 12.24
C LEU A 14 22.78 -7.74 12.46
N ALA A 15 22.90 -6.41 12.60
CA ALA A 15 21.76 -5.56 13.00
C ALA A 15 21.23 -4.59 11.93
N THR A 16 21.54 -4.77 10.64
CA THR A 16 21.00 -3.90 9.57
C THR A 16 20.03 -4.64 8.65
N ALA A 17 19.04 -5.33 9.22
CA ALA A 17 17.79 -5.62 8.51
C ALA A 17 16.80 -4.50 8.83
N CYS A 18 17.07 -3.29 8.32
CA CYS A 18 16.07 -2.23 8.30
C CYS A 18 14.98 -2.65 7.32
N THR A 19 13.83 -3.03 7.88
CA THR A 19 12.55 -3.15 7.21
C THR A 19 12.38 -2.01 6.21
N GLN A 20 12.34 -2.33 4.92
CA GLN A 20 11.86 -1.42 3.89
C GLN A 20 10.36 -1.20 4.14
N GLN A 21 10.03 -0.24 5.00
CA GLN A 21 8.68 0.29 5.06
C GLN A 21 8.45 1.07 3.77
N GLN A 22 7.63 0.48 2.91
CA GLN A 22 7.09 1.13 1.73
C GLN A 22 6.52 2.50 2.16
N PRO A 23 6.91 3.60 1.51
CA PRO A 23 6.46 4.92 1.90
C PRO A 23 4.94 4.97 1.75
N THR A 24 4.23 4.99 2.88
CA THR A 24 2.82 5.37 2.93
C THR A 24 2.75 6.83 2.54
N GLN A 25 2.30 7.11 1.33
CA GLN A 25 1.99 8.45 0.88
C GLN A 25 0.84 8.97 1.76
N ASN A 26 1.17 9.80 2.74
CA ASN A 26 0.18 10.47 3.57
C ASN A 26 -0.59 11.43 2.67
N LEU A 27 -1.83 11.06 2.35
CA LEU A 27 -2.78 11.95 1.73
C LEU A 27 -2.97 13.16 2.66
N GLU A 28 -3.07 14.36 2.09
CA GLU A 28 -3.24 15.61 2.85
C GLU A 28 -4.37 15.47 3.88
N SER A 29 -4.19 16.05 5.07
CA SER A 29 -5.18 15.95 6.14
C SER A 29 -6.43 16.78 5.80
N LEU A 30 -7.41 16.13 5.18
CA LEU A 30 -8.72 16.74 4.91
C LEU A 30 -9.42 17.06 6.25
N ASP A 31 -10.00 18.25 6.40
CA ASP A 31 -10.79 18.59 7.59
C ASP A 31 -12.03 17.69 7.71
N LYS A 32 -12.02 16.79 8.71
CA LYS A 32 -13.06 15.77 8.94
C LYS A 32 -14.31 16.33 9.62
N LYS A 33 -14.46 17.65 9.74
CA LYS A 33 -15.63 18.29 10.37
C LYS A 33 -16.95 17.88 9.71
N SER A 34 -16.96 17.57 8.41
CA SER A 34 -18.01 16.81 7.71
C SER A 34 -17.46 16.34 6.37
N ALA A 35 -17.09 15.06 6.24
CA ALA A 35 -16.41 14.55 5.06
C ALA A 35 -16.84 13.12 4.71
N ARG A 36 -16.78 12.79 3.42
CA ARG A 36 -16.82 11.41 2.92
C ARG A 36 -15.42 11.07 2.46
N GLU A 37 -14.80 10.10 3.11
CA GLU A 37 -13.47 9.60 2.75
C GLU A 37 -13.64 8.34 1.90
N VAL A 38 -13.04 8.32 0.72
CA VAL A 38 -13.00 7.15 -0.17
C VAL A 38 -11.55 6.78 -0.40
N THR A 39 -11.17 5.58 0.03
CA THR A 39 -9.82 5.05 -0.14
C THR A 39 -9.86 3.91 -1.15
N LEU A 40 -9.04 4.03 -2.20
CA LEU A 40 -8.86 3.03 -3.23
C LEU A 40 -7.48 2.40 -3.08
N LYS A 41 -7.42 1.08 -2.99
CA LYS A 41 -6.17 0.34 -2.79
C LYS A 41 -6.12 -0.90 -3.67
N THR A 42 -4.98 -1.10 -4.30
CA THR A 42 -4.68 -2.32 -5.08
C THR A 42 -3.66 -3.16 -4.33
N VAL A 43 -3.93 -4.46 -4.17
CA VAL A 43 -3.00 -5.42 -3.55
C VAL A 43 -2.82 -6.61 -4.47
N ILE A 44 -1.57 -6.97 -4.75
CA ILE A 44 -1.22 -8.12 -5.58
C ILE A 44 -0.90 -9.29 -4.67
N SER A 45 -1.51 -10.44 -4.94
CA SER A 45 -1.30 -11.68 -4.19
C SER A 45 -1.25 -12.85 -5.16
N GLY A 46 -0.04 -13.31 -5.46
CA GLY A 46 0.20 -14.32 -6.49
C GLY A 46 -0.37 -13.87 -7.84
N ASP A 47 -1.29 -14.67 -8.38
CA ASP A 47 -1.98 -14.42 -9.65
C ASP A 47 -3.29 -13.65 -9.51
N SER A 48 -3.59 -13.14 -8.31
CA SER A 48 -4.77 -12.33 -8.03
C SER A 48 -4.40 -10.89 -7.73
N ILE A 49 -5.29 -9.98 -8.12
CA ILE A 49 -5.27 -8.57 -7.73
C ILE A 49 -6.56 -8.27 -6.98
N TYR A 50 -6.42 -7.72 -5.78
CA TYR A 50 -7.51 -7.23 -4.96
C TYR A 50 -7.63 -5.72 -5.13
N HIS A 51 -8.80 -5.28 -5.60
CA HIS A 51 -9.19 -3.88 -5.72
C HIS A 51 -10.10 -3.55 -4.55
N ILE A 52 -9.57 -2.88 -3.55
CA ILE A 52 -10.22 -2.61 -2.28
C ILE A 52 -10.72 -1.17 -2.29
N THR A 53 -12.02 -0.99 -2.05
CA THR A 53 -12.63 0.32 -1.84
C THR A 53 -13.11 0.40 -0.40
N ALA A 54 -12.63 1.38 0.36
CA ALA A 54 -13.13 1.68 1.69
C ALA A 54 -13.78 3.06 1.71
N GLN A 55 -15.01 3.13 2.20
CA GLN A 55 -15.74 4.38 2.39
C GLN A 55 -15.96 4.62 3.86
N THR A 56 -15.65 5.83 4.31
CA THR A 56 -15.85 6.27 5.68
C THR A 56 -16.63 7.58 5.69
N ILE A 57 -17.71 7.62 6.46
CA ILE A 57 -18.50 8.84 6.66
C ILE A 57 -18.06 9.47 7.97
N TRP A 58 -17.68 10.74 7.92
CA TRP A 58 -17.25 11.54 9.05
C TRP A 58 -18.25 12.68 9.32
N VAL A 59 -18.65 12.84 10.58
CA VAL A 59 -19.50 13.94 11.05
C VAL A 59 -18.86 14.53 12.31
N ASN A 60 -18.54 15.83 12.28
CA ASN A 60 -17.86 16.55 13.37
C ASN A 60 -16.59 15.84 13.85
N GLY A 61 -15.78 15.33 12.93
CA GLY A 61 -14.55 14.61 13.23
C GLY A 61 -14.74 13.19 13.78
N LYS A 62 -15.99 12.71 13.93
CA LYS A 62 -16.30 11.35 14.36
C LYS A 62 -16.67 10.48 13.16
N MET A 63 -16.11 9.28 13.09
CA MET A 63 -16.54 8.27 12.14
C MET A 63 -17.95 7.79 12.55
N VAL A 64 -18.91 7.90 11.64
CA VAL A 64 -20.29 7.45 11.88
C VAL A 64 -20.59 6.13 11.19
N GLN A 65 -19.92 5.84 10.08
CA GLN A 65 -20.06 4.58 9.35
C GLN A 65 -18.84 4.31 8.52
N GLN A 66 -18.51 3.02 8.37
CA GLN A 66 -17.48 2.54 7.47
C GLN A 66 -17.95 1.29 6.75
N LYS A 67 -17.63 1.18 5.46
CA LYS A 67 -17.78 -0.05 4.68
C LYS A 67 -16.57 -0.24 3.79
N ALA A 68 -16.09 -1.48 3.71
CA ALA A 68 -15.09 -1.88 2.74
C ALA A 68 -15.69 -2.93 1.80
N ASP A 69 -15.29 -2.86 0.54
CA ASP A 69 -15.58 -3.85 -0.48
C ASP A 69 -14.29 -4.25 -1.19
N THR A 70 -14.27 -5.45 -1.76
CA THR A 70 -13.11 -5.99 -2.47
C THR A 70 -13.56 -6.71 -3.72
N ILE A 71 -13.08 -6.23 -4.87
CA ILE A 71 -13.23 -6.90 -6.15
C ILE A 71 -11.92 -7.65 -6.43
N THR A 72 -12.01 -8.90 -6.85
CA THR A 72 -10.85 -9.72 -7.17
C THR A 72 -10.78 -9.97 -8.68
N THR A 73 -9.61 -9.80 -9.26
CA THR A 73 -9.34 -10.11 -10.67
C THR A 73 -8.09 -10.97 -10.80
N ALA A 74 -7.96 -11.68 -11.91
CA ALA A 74 -6.67 -12.26 -12.28
C ALA A 74 -5.63 -11.16 -12.53
N LYS A 75 -4.35 -11.46 -12.34
CA LYS A 75 -3.25 -10.53 -12.63
C LYS A 75 -3.04 -10.34 -14.13
N ASN A 76 -3.11 -11.45 -14.87
CA ASN A 76 -2.93 -11.49 -16.30
C ASN A 76 -4.28 -11.64 -16.99
N PHE A 77 -4.53 -10.79 -17.98
CA PHE A 77 -5.68 -10.88 -18.88
C PHE A 77 -5.13 -11.04 -20.30
N SER A 78 -5.78 -11.85 -21.14
CA SER A 78 -5.35 -12.10 -22.53
C SER A 78 -5.84 -11.03 -23.51
N ASP A 79 -6.82 -10.24 -23.12
CA ASP A 79 -7.66 -9.47 -24.06
C ASP A 79 -7.17 -8.02 -24.27
N TRP A 80 -5.90 -7.74 -24.00
CA TRP A 80 -5.31 -6.40 -24.15
C TRP A 80 -5.13 -5.94 -25.61
N GLY A 81 -5.25 -6.86 -26.58
CA GLY A 81 -4.95 -6.57 -27.98
C GLY A 81 -3.50 -6.06 -28.15
N ASP A 82 -3.26 -5.19 -29.13
CA ASP A 82 -1.95 -4.56 -29.36
C ASP A 82 -1.67 -3.35 -28.43
N SER A 83 -2.61 -3.02 -27.53
CA SER A 83 -2.55 -1.84 -26.65
C SER A 83 -2.36 -2.22 -25.18
N GLN A 84 -1.20 -1.87 -24.63
CA GLN A 84 -0.88 -1.96 -23.19
C GLN A 84 -1.90 -1.19 -22.33
N PRO A 85 -2.21 -1.64 -21.10
CA PRO A 85 -1.24 -2.23 -20.15
C PRO A 85 -1.26 -3.76 -20.03
N THR A 86 -0.07 -4.39 -19.99
CA THR A 86 0.11 -5.84 -19.82
C THR A 86 -0.18 -6.41 -18.43
N SER A 87 -0.78 -5.62 -17.53
CA SER A 87 -1.20 -6.05 -16.17
C SER A 87 -2.22 -5.08 -15.59
N LEU A 88 -3.23 -5.61 -14.91
CA LEU A 88 -4.22 -4.82 -14.16
C LEU A 88 -3.61 -4.05 -12.97
N GLU A 89 -2.37 -4.32 -12.57
CA GLU A 89 -1.65 -3.51 -11.59
C GLU A 89 -1.37 -2.08 -12.09
N LYS A 90 -1.20 -1.91 -13.41
CA LYS A 90 -0.73 -0.66 -14.01
C LYS A 90 -1.86 0.16 -14.64
N ILE A 91 -3.10 -0.30 -14.54
CA ILE A 91 -4.26 0.45 -15.05
C ILE A 91 -4.48 1.68 -14.17
N PRO A 92 -4.71 2.87 -14.76
CA PRO A 92 -5.18 4.02 -14.00
C PRO A 92 -6.54 3.72 -13.35
N ILE A 93 -6.74 4.24 -12.14
CA ILE A 93 -8.05 4.21 -11.50
C ILE A 93 -8.85 5.42 -11.98
N TYR A 94 -9.96 5.16 -12.67
CA TYR A 94 -10.92 6.18 -13.08
C TYR A 94 -12.07 6.26 -12.06
N VAL A 95 -12.35 7.45 -11.55
CA VAL A 95 -13.38 7.69 -10.53
C VAL A 95 -14.36 8.73 -11.04
N THR A 96 -15.65 8.41 -11.01
CA THR A 96 -16.74 9.35 -11.27
C THR A 96 -17.43 9.70 -9.96
N VAL A 97 -17.60 11.01 -9.72
CA VAL A 97 -18.37 11.54 -8.59
C VAL A 97 -19.58 12.26 -9.17
N GLU A 98 -20.77 11.86 -8.74
CA GLU A 98 -22.05 12.45 -9.14
C GLU A 98 -22.67 13.28 -7.99
#